data_AF-A0A7D7WG49-F1
#
_entry.id   AF-A0A7D7WG49-F1
#
_cell.length_a   1.000
_cell.length_b   1.000
_cell.length_c   1.000
_cell.angle_alpha   90.00
_cell.angle_beta   90.00
_cell.angle_gamma   90.00
#
_symmetry.space_group_name_H-M   'P 1'
#
loop_
_entity.id
_entity.type
_entity.pdbx_description
1 polymer ?
#
loop_
_entity_poly.entity_id
_entity_poly.type
_entity_poly.pdbx_seq_one_letter_code
_entity_poly.pdbx_strand_id
1 'polypeptide(L)'
;MFALEQEDRRFLSEIRKSGCYLLAIHFFVYKLKRLIFTQDKINSAYMEFVNKGFIRRNCYILEPTKILGWYGILAEVRIEDKFYSSKLGEFEITEVKVKRTGSSHFIATDKDKVIYDSLNLNKKREIYNIFSKRVFTLKGGELV
;
A
#
# COMPACT_ATOMS: atom_id res chain seq x y z
N MET A 1 -4.98 14.27 7.10
CA MET A 1 -4.71 12.95 7.72
C MET A 1 -5.23 11.88 6.77
N PHE A 2 -4.41 10.89 6.40
CA PHE A 2 -4.87 9.75 5.60
C PHE A 2 -5.36 8.66 6.55
N ALA A 3 -6.68 8.46 6.61
CA ALA A 3 -7.33 7.57 7.57
C ALA A 3 -8.41 6.74 6.86
N LEU A 4 -8.03 6.11 5.75
CA LEU A 4 -8.94 5.24 4.99
C LEU A 4 -8.81 3.81 5.54
N GLU A 5 -9.90 3.24 6.04
CA GLU A 5 -9.95 1.86 6.53
C GLU A 5 -10.53 0.95 5.45
N GLN A 6 -9.87 -0.18 5.17
CA GLN A 6 -10.26 -1.08 4.09
C GLN A 6 -11.70 -1.57 4.23
N GLU A 7 -12.20 -1.74 5.45
CA GLU A 7 -13.53 -2.28 5.72
C GLU A 7 -14.68 -1.27 5.53
N ASP A 8 -14.36 0.01 5.26
CA ASP A 8 -15.35 1.06 5.02
C ASP A 8 -16.31 0.68 3.88
N ARG A 9 -17.62 0.78 4.14
CA ARG A 9 -18.68 0.35 3.22
C ARG A 9 -18.75 1.19 1.94
N ARG A 10 -18.15 2.38 1.92
CA ARG A 10 -18.07 3.24 0.73
C ARG A 10 -17.05 2.74 -0.29
N PHE A 11 -16.16 1.82 0.08
CA PHE A 11 -15.27 1.17 -0.89
C PHE A 11 -16.00 0.11 -1.70
N LEU A 12 -15.56 -0.07 -2.95
CA LEU A 12 -15.94 -1.22 -3.77
C LEU A 12 -15.61 -2.54 -3.05
N SER A 13 -16.40 -3.58 -3.34
CA SER A 13 -16.33 -4.85 -2.61
C SER A 13 -14.95 -5.52 -2.69
N GLU A 14 -14.28 -5.34 -3.82
CA GLU A 14 -12.97 -5.85 -4.17
C GLU A 14 -11.89 -5.20 -3.29
N ILE A 15 -11.95 -3.88 -3.16
CA ILE A 15 -11.06 -3.10 -2.29
C ILE A 15 -11.30 -3.51 -0.83
N ARG A 16 -12.55 -3.67 -0.42
CA ARG A 16 -12.88 -4.10 0.95
C ARG A 16 -12.31 -5.48 1.29
N LYS A 17 -12.25 -6.38 0.31
CA LYS A 17 -11.74 -7.75 0.48
C LYS A 17 -10.21 -7.83 0.40
N SER A 18 -9.57 -7.06 -0.48
CA SER A 18 -8.17 -7.28 -0.84
C SER A 18 -7.37 -6.01 -1.21
N GLY A 19 -7.90 -4.82 -0.88
CA GLY A 19 -7.33 -3.53 -1.28
C GLY A 19 -6.15 -3.02 -0.46
N CYS A 20 -5.63 -3.79 0.50
CA CYS A 20 -4.59 -3.34 1.44
C CYS A 20 -3.35 -2.76 0.75
N TYR A 21 -2.84 -3.41 -0.29
CA TYR A 21 -1.66 -2.93 -1.01
C TYR A 21 -1.96 -1.63 -1.76
N LEU A 22 -3.14 -1.53 -2.39
CA LEU A 22 -3.58 -0.31 -3.06
C LEU A 22 -3.66 0.87 -2.09
N LEU A 23 -4.25 0.66 -0.92
CA LEU A 23 -4.38 1.70 0.10
C LEU A 23 -3.02 2.10 0.69
N ALA A 24 -2.11 1.15 0.89
CA ALA A 24 -0.74 1.43 1.33
C ALA A 24 0.03 2.27 0.29
N ILE A 25 -0.13 2.01 -1.01
CA ILE A 25 0.45 2.87 -2.06
C ILE A 25 -0.13 4.29 -1.97
N HIS A 26 -1.46 4.44 -1.87
CA HIS A 26 -2.08 5.76 -1.78
C HIS A 26 -1.72 6.53 -0.51
N PHE A 27 -1.45 5.83 0.60
CA PHE A 27 -0.91 6.44 1.80
C PHE A 27 0.46 7.09 1.52
N PHE A 28 1.35 6.41 0.81
CA PHE A 28 2.64 6.99 0.43
C PHE A 28 2.49 8.12 -0.59
N VAL A 29 1.56 8.02 -1.55
CA VAL A 29 1.22 9.14 -2.45
C VAL A 29 0.77 10.36 -1.65
N TYR A 30 -0.08 10.18 -0.63
CA TYR A 30 -0.47 11.27 0.29
C TYR A 30 0.74 11.85 1.03
N LYS A 31 1.64 11.02 1.55
CA LYS A 31 2.85 11.48 2.26
C LYS A 31 3.76 12.31 1.34
N LEU A 32 3.99 11.85 0.11
CA LEU A 32 4.93 12.43 -0.85
C LEU A 32 4.38 13.66 -1.58
N LYS A 33 3.10 13.64 -1.96
CA LYS A 33 2.49 14.68 -2.82
C LYS A 33 1.44 15.52 -2.11
N ARG A 34 1.13 15.21 -0.83
CA ARG A 34 0.06 15.85 -0.04
C ARG A 34 -1.33 15.81 -0.70
N LEU A 35 -1.54 14.85 -1.60
CA LEU A 35 -2.82 14.63 -2.28
C LEU A 35 -3.85 14.04 -1.32
N ILE A 36 -5.04 14.65 -1.25
CA ILE A 36 -6.13 14.20 -0.39
C ILE A 36 -6.98 13.18 -1.13
N PHE A 37 -7.10 11.99 -0.52
CA PHE A 37 -7.92 10.89 -1.01
C PHE A 37 -9.19 10.71 -0.20
N THR A 38 -10.29 10.46 -0.91
CA THR A 38 -11.57 9.99 -0.38
C THR A 38 -11.83 8.59 -0.94
N GLN A 39 -12.80 7.87 -0.37
CA GLN A 39 -13.22 6.55 -0.84
C GLN A 39 -13.61 6.61 -2.34
N ASP A 40 -14.33 7.64 -2.77
CA ASP A 40 -14.73 7.80 -4.18
C ASP A 40 -13.54 8.02 -5.11
N LYS A 41 -12.54 8.81 -4.68
CA LYS A 41 -11.30 9.00 -5.45
C LYS A 41 -10.51 7.71 -5.59
N ILE A 42 -10.43 6.92 -4.52
CA ILE A 42 -9.77 5.60 -4.55
C ILE A 42 -10.55 4.60 -5.40
N ASN A 43 -11.88 4.56 -5.31
CA ASN A 43 -12.73 3.70 -6.13
C ASN A 43 -12.54 4.04 -7.62
N SER A 44 -12.54 5.33 -7.96
CA SER A 44 -12.32 5.82 -9.32
C SER A 44 -10.92 5.45 -9.83
N ALA A 45 -9.89 5.69 -9.01
CA ALA A 45 -8.52 5.34 -9.35
C ALA A 45 -8.33 3.82 -9.53
N TYR A 46 -8.93 3.01 -8.65
CA TYR A 46 -8.94 1.56 -8.78
C TYR A 46 -9.53 1.10 -10.11
N MET A 47 -10.69 1.63 -10.51
CA MET A 47 -11.31 1.28 -11.80
C MET A 47 -10.42 1.68 -12.98
N GLU A 48 -9.81 2.86 -12.94
CA GLU A 48 -8.83 3.28 -13.95
C GLU A 48 -7.61 2.35 -14.02
N PHE A 49 -7.07 1.96 -12.87
CA PHE A 49 -5.95 1.03 -12.81
C PHE A 49 -6.31 -0.38 -13.30
N VAL A 50 -7.55 -0.82 -13.08
CA VAL A 50 -8.07 -2.08 -13.65
C VAL A 50 -8.13 -1.97 -15.16
N ASN A 51 -8.70 -0.88 -15.69
CA ASN A 51 -8.82 -0.66 -17.15
C ASN A 51 -7.45 -0.58 -17.84
N LYS A 52 -6.45 -0.02 -17.16
CA LYS A 52 -5.06 0.08 -17.67
C LYS A 52 -4.24 -1.20 -17.46
N GLY A 53 -4.78 -2.20 -16.77
CA GLY A 53 -4.08 -3.45 -16.48
C GLY A 53 -2.98 -3.34 -15.42
N PHE A 54 -2.96 -2.28 -14.62
CA PHE A 54 -1.97 -2.11 -13.54
C PHE A 54 -2.32 -2.94 -12.30
N ILE A 55 -3.62 -3.24 -12.13
CA ILE A 55 -4.17 -4.04 -11.06
C ILE A 55 -5.23 -4.99 -11.62
N ARG A 56 -5.32 -6.19 -11.09
CA ARG A 56 -6.42 -7.12 -11.40
C ARG A 56 -7.67 -6.77 -10.60
N ARG A 57 -8.83 -7.27 -11.03
CA ARG A 57 -10.11 -7.07 -10.31
C ARG A 57 -10.07 -7.55 -8.85
N ASN A 58 -9.28 -8.57 -8.53
CA ASN A 58 -9.08 -9.02 -7.14
C ASN A 58 -8.07 -8.16 -6.33
N CYS A 59 -7.79 -6.92 -6.77
CA CYS A 59 -6.80 -6.00 -6.19
C CYS A 59 -5.34 -6.48 -6.22
N TYR A 60 -5.03 -7.54 -6.96
CA TYR A 60 -3.64 -7.95 -7.17
C TYR A 60 -2.91 -6.93 -8.05
N ILE A 61 -1.94 -6.21 -7.46
CA ILE A 61 -1.17 -5.17 -8.16
C ILE A 61 -0.08 -5.83 -9.00
N LEU A 62 -0.12 -5.56 -10.31
CA LEU A 62 0.87 -6.02 -11.28
C LEU A 62 1.99 -5.00 -11.45
N GLU A 63 1.64 -3.71 -11.43
CA GLU A 63 2.53 -2.61 -11.85
C GLU A 63 2.50 -1.46 -10.84
N PRO A 64 3.08 -1.64 -9.63
CA PRO A 64 2.99 -0.64 -8.57
C PRO A 64 3.73 0.67 -8.93
N THR A 65 4.79 0.60 -9.72
CA THR A 65 5.53 1.79 -10.19
C THR A 65 4.73 2.59 -11.23
N LYS A 66 3.93 1.95 -12.08
CA LYS A 66 3.01 2.66 -12.99
C LYS A 66 1.88 3.36 -12.22
N ILE A 67 1.39 2.76 -11.14
CA ILE A 67 0.43 3.41 -10.22
C ILE A 67 1.06 4.64 -9.57
N LEU A 68 2.31 4.57 -9.09
CA LEU A 68 3.01 5.75 -8.57
C LEU A 68 3.25 6.82 -9.65
N GLY A 69 3.63 6.38 -10.86
CA GLY A 69 3.84 7.24 -12.02
C GLY A 69 2.58 8.01 -12.43
N TRP A 70 1.38 7.41 -12.27
CA TRP A 70 0.09 8.09 -12.46
C TRP A 70 -0.06 9.34 -11.59
N TYR A 71 0.58 9.36 -10.41
CA TYR A 71 0.62 10.50 -9.50
C TYR A 71 1.89 11.36 -9.66
N GLY A 72 2.65 11.17 -10.74
CA GLY A 72 3.89 11.89 -11.00
C GLY A 72 5.01 11.54 -10.02
N ILE A 73 5.04 10.29 -9.52
CA ILE A 73 6.11 9.77 -8.68
C ILE A 73 6.90 8.74 -9.49
N LEU A 74 8.15 9.07 -9.79
CA LEU A 74 9.08 8.14 -10.43
C LEU A 74 9.78 7.32 -9.34
N ALA A 75 9.59 6.02 -9.39
CA ALA A 75 10.22 5.10 -8.45
C ALA A 75 10.53 3.76 -9.14
N GLU A 76 11.52 3.07 -8.58
CA GLU A 76 11.70 1.63 -8.79
C GLU A 76 11.16 0.87 -7.60
N VAL A 77 10.74 -0.37 -7.84
CA VAL A 77 10.30 -1.28 -6.78
C VAL A 77 11.14 -2.54 -6.83
N ARG A 78 11.49 -3.06 -5.66
CA ARG A 78 12.07 -4.39 -5.53
C ARG A 78 11.44 -5.14 -4.36
N ILE A 79 11.55 -6.45 -4.43
CA ILE A 79 11.12 -7.34 -3.36
C ILE A 79 12.35 -7.61 -2.50
N GLU A 80 12.24 -7.30 -1.22
CA GLU A 80 13.26 -7.59 -0.22
C GLU A 80 12.73 -8.61 0.78
N ASP A 81 13.65 -9.26 1.48
CA ASP A 81 13.31 -10.14 2.59
C ASP A 81 12.78 -9.36 3.80
N LYS A 82 12.31 -10.11 4.81
CA LYS A 82 11.70 -9.55 6.01
C LYS A 82 12.67 -8.79 6.93
N PHE A 83 13.99 -8.97 6.77
CA PHE A 83 15.03 -8.37 7.60
C PHE A 83 15.60 -7.08 7.02
N TYR A 84 15.30 -6.77 5.75
CA TYR A 84 15.71 -5.52 5.13
C TYR A 84 15.10 -4.30 5.85
N SER A 85 15.85 -3.21 5.98
CA SER A 85 15.36 -1.92 6.48
C SER A 85 15.54 -0.83 5.42
N SER A 86 14.48 -0.07 5.13
CA SER A 86 14.50 1.05 4.18
C SER A 86 15.59 2.08 4.45
N LYS A 87 16.31 2.48 3.41
CA LYS A 87 17.34 3.53 3.43
C LYS A 87 16.74 4.92 3.16
N LEU A 88 17.56 5.96 3.28
CA LEU A 88 17.16 7.31 2.90
C LEU A 88 16.76 7.34 1.40
N GLY A 89 15.65 8.02 1.09
CA GLY A 89 15.09 8.05 -0.27
C GLY A 89 14.27 6.80 -0.63
N GLU A 90 14.10 5.87 0.31
CA GLU A 90 13.25 4.70 0.16
C GLU A 90 12.01 4.76 1.06
N PHE A 91 10.96 4.08 0.62
CA PHE A 91 9.84 3.72 1.49
C PHE A 91 9.47 2.26 1.30
N GLU A 92 8.87 1.66 2.32
CA GLU A 92 8.55 0.24 2.32
C GLU A 92 7.06 -0.04 2.59
N ILE A 93 6.54 -1.00 1.84
CA ILE A 93 5.25 -1.65 2.11
C ILE A 93 5.56 -3.08 2.48
N THR A 94 5.28 -3.44 3.73
CA THR A 94 5.54 -4.75 4.29
C THR A 94 4.36 -5.69 4.05
N GLU A 95 4.64 -6.85 3.48
CA GLU A 95 3.70 -7.97 3.42
C GLU A 95 3.79 -8.77 4.73
N VAL A 96 2.65 -8.94 5.39
CA VAL A 96 2.51 -9.77 6.58
C VAL A 96 1.56 -10.93 6.33
N LYS A 97 1.79 -12.05 6.99
CA LYS A 97 0.89 -13.20 7.01
C LYS A 97 0.15 -13.21 8.34
N VAL A 98 -1.17 -13.02 8.30
CA VAL A 98 -2.02 -13.09 9.48
C VAL A 98 -2.11 -14.53 9.95
N LYS A 99 -1.73 -14.83 11.20
CA LYS A 99 -1.60 -16.22 11.69
C LYS A 99 -2.92 -16.98 11.67
N ARG A 100 -4.02 -16.30 12.03
CA ARG A 100 -5.34 -16.92 12.16
C ARG A 100 -5.92 -17.39 10.81
N THR A 101 -5.68 -16.63 9.75
CA THR A 101 -6.29 -16.85 8.43
C THR A 101 -5.29 -17.35 7.38
N GLY A 102 -3.98 -17.21 7.62
CA GLY A 102 -2.93 -17.46 6.63
C GLY A 102 -2.89 -16.43 5.49
N SER A 103 -3.77 -15.43 5.49
CA SER A 103 -3.89 -14.46 4.41
C SER A 103 -2.73 -13.46 4.41
N SER A 104 -2.28 -13.06 3.21
CA SER A 104 -1.39 -11.90 3.06
C SER A 104 -2.16 -10.61 3.31
N HIS A 105 -1.50 -9.68 3.98
CA HIS A 105 -1.93 -8.30 4.16
C HIS A 105 -0.74 -7.37 3.96
N PHE A 106 -0.98 -6.18 3.41
CA PHE A 106 0.08 -5.20 3.14
C PHE A 106 -0.11 -3.98 4.04
N ILE A 107 0.95 -3.59 4.73
CA ILE A 107 1.00 -2.44 5.65
C ILE A 107 2.14 -1.52 5.26
N ALA A 108 1.98 -0.21 5.44
CA ALA A 108 3.07 0.72 5.27
C ALA A 108 3.93 0.74 6.53
N THR A 109 5.24 0.63 6.37
CA THR A 109 6.19 0.66 7.48
C THR A 109 7.29 1.69 7.24
N ASP A 110 7.91 2.15 8.32
CA ASP A 110 9.13 2.96 8.32
C ASP A 110 10.03 2.45 9.43
N LYS A 111 11.19 1.89 9.07
CA LYS A 111 12.13 1.26 10.01
C LYS A 111 11.43 0.33 11.00
N ASP A 112 10.66 -0.61 10.44
CA ASP A 112 9.87 -1.62 11.17
C ASP A 112 8.71 -1.09 12.03
N LYS A 113 8.45 0.21 12.03
CA LYS A 113 7.26 0.79 12.66
C LYS A 113 6.12 0.83 11.66
N VAL A 114 4.96 0.31 12.07
CA VAL A 114 3.73 0.44 11.28
C VAL A 114 3.28 1.89 11.29
N ILE A 115 3.24 2.52 10.12
CA ILE A 115 2.80 3.91 9.94
C ILE A 115 1.43 4.00 9.28
N TYR A 116 0.99 2.94 8.61
CA TYR A 116 -0.39 2.80 8.13
C TYR A 116 -0.76 1.33 7.95
N ASP A 117 -1.91 0.96 8.48
CA ASP A 117 -2.51 -0.36 8.35
C ASP A 117 -4.02 -0.20 8.13
N SER A 118 -4.47 -0.55 6.93
CA SER A 118 -5.86 -0.39 6.51
C SER A 118 -6.85 -1.33 7.23
N LEU A 119 -6.37 -2.39 7.91
CA LEU A 119 -7.21 -3.30 8.70
C LEU A 119 -7.07 -3.10 10.20
N ASN A 120 -6.16 -2.24 10.66
CA ASN A 120 -5.86 -2.01 12.07
C ASN A 120 -5.61 -3.32 12.85
N LEU A 121 -4.77 -4.21 12.34
CA LEU A 121 -4.47 -5.53 12.90
C LEU A 121 -4.07 -5.44 14.38
N ASN A 122 -3.26 -4.44 14.76
CA ASN A 122 -2.87 -4.22 16.16
C ASN A 122 -4.08 -3.92 17.07
N LYS A 123 -4.97 -3.02 16.65
CA LYS A 123 -6.21 -2.71 17.39
C LYS A 123 -7.11 -3.94 17.53
N LYS A 124 -7.13 -4.79 16.51
CA LYS A 124 -7.86 -6.07 16.49
C LYS A 124 -7.13 -7.20 17.23
N ARG A 125 -5.93 -6.95 17.77
CA ARG A 125 -5.07 -7.94 18.44
C ARG A 125 -4.76 -9.15 17.54
N GLU A 126 -4.71 -8.93 16.22
CA GLU A 126 -4.36 -9.96 15.26
C GLU A 126 -2.85 -10.17 15.25
N ILE A 127 -2.43 -11.43 15.39
CA ILE A 127 -1.02 -11.79 15.35
C ILE A 127 -0.64 -12.08 13.90
N TYR A 128 0.46 -11.49 13.45
CA TYR A 128 0.99 -11.70 12.10
C TYR A 128 2.51 -11.88 12.14
N ASN A 129 3.05 -12.47 11.07
CA ASN A 129 4.48 -12.55 10.83
C ASN A 129 4.83 -11.72 9.59
N ILE A 130 5.97 -11.03 9.62
CA ILE A 130 6.52 -10.36 8.43
C ILE A 130 6.98 -11.42 7.43
N PHE A 131 6.54 -11.29 6.18
CA PHE A 131 6.82 -12.24 5.11
C PHE A 131 7.80 -11.70 4.08
N SER A 132 7.51 -10.53 3.51
CA SER A 132 8.37 -9.86 2.53
C SER A 132 8.19 -8.35 2.60
N LYS A 133 9.08 -7.60 1.96
CA LYS A 133 8.96 -6.14 1.84
C LYS A 133 8.94 -5.74 0.36
N ARG A 134 8.13 -4.74 0.02
CA ARG A 134 8.17 -4.03 -1.26
C ARG A 134 8.84 -2.69 -0.99
N VAL A 135 10.09 -2.56 -1.43
CA VAL A 135 10.90 -1.38 -1.20
C VAL A 135 10.89 -0.55 -2.46
N PHE A 136 10.50 0.71 -2.31
CA PHE A 136 10.44 1.68 -3.39
C PHE A 136 11.57 2.69 -3.22
N THR A 137 12.35 2.89 -4.28
CA THR A 137 13.42 3.90 -4.32
C THR A 137 12.99 5.03 -5.25
N LEU A 138 12.94 6.25 -4.73
CA LEU A 138 12.55 7.43 -5.50
C LEU A 138 13.64 7.83 -6.51
N LYS A 139 13.23 8.12 -7.75
CA LYS A 139 14.12 8.70 -8.76
C LYS A 139 13.93 10.22 -8.79
N GLY A 140 14.90 10.96 -8.23
CA GLY A 140 15.01 12.42 -8.40
C GLY A 140 14.36 13.31 -7.35
N GLY A 141 14.17 12.87 -6.10
CA GLY A 141 13.74 13.77 -5.01
C GLY A 141 13.71 13.10 -3.64
N GLU A 142 14.23 13.81 -2.63
CA GLU A 142 14.26 13.38 -1.22
C GLU A 142 12.85 13.31 -0.62
N LEU A 143 12.71 12.47 0.42
CA LEU A 143 11.56 12.51 1.33
C LEU A 143 11.64 13.82 2.13
N VAL A 144 10.88 14.84 1.74
CA VAL A 144 10.73 16.09 2.52
C VAL A 144 9.81 15.89 3.72
#